data_AF-A0A0E1XA24-F1
#
_entry.id   AF-A0A0E1XA24-F1
#
_cell.length_a   1.000
_cell.length_b   1.000
_cell.length_c   1.000
_cell.angle_alpha   90.00
_cell.angle_beta   90.00
_cell.angle_gamma   90.00
#
_symmetry.space_group_name_H-M   'P 1'
#
loop_
_entity.id
_entity.type
_entity.pdbx_description
1 polymer ?
#
loop_
_entity_poly.entity_id
_entity_poly.type
_entity_poly.pdbx_seq_one_letter_code
_entity_poly.pdbx_strand_id
1 'polypeptide(L)'
;MKSVKKLSEELGVSKQTIFNNIKRLNIETIKQENTSFIKEDTDIEKIIQRVNENKKKYGFESTTEDKQKKGSDNINFESKSDAQIVEILKNQIDTLNNQIEKQESRHETTIEFYRKELQERSKLLENQQVLALESNKKIQKLENQLEKEKHLNYPFDTSTNTRQNVDAQEKTYTTNPVNINRDQEETKETEIQYKDISGSQSDESTQGEEAKREDVPANLNDNDSDIEEKSEETEPKKGFWSRLFGS
;
A
#
# COMPACT_ATOMS: atom_id res chain seq x y z
N MET A 1 36.11 25.05 23.58
CA MET A 1 35.03 24.30 24.30
C MET A 1 33.67 24.97 24.15
N LYS A 2 32.69 24.26 23.58
CA LYS A 2 31.33 24.78 23.27
C LYS A 2 30.27 23.84 23.86
N SER A 3 29.18 24.40 24.38
CA SER A 3 28.10 23.60 24.93
C SER A 3 27.27 22.98 23.80
N VAL A 4 26.79 21.75 24.02
CA VAL A 4 25.90 21.05 23.08
C VAL A 4 24.62 21.87 22.84
N LYS A 5 24.13 22.57 23.86
CA LYS A 5 22.97 23.48 23.75
C LYS A 5 23.26 24.60 22.75
N LYS A 6 24.36 25.34 22.93
CA LYS A 6 24.73 26.46 22.06
C LYS A 6 24.98 26.00 20.63
N LEU A 7 25.65 24.86 20.45
CA LEU A 7 25.90 24.28 19.12
C LEU A 7 24.59 23.86 18.42
N SER A 8 23.64 23.30 19.16
CA SER A 8 22.33 22.92 18.61
C SER A 8 21.50 24.13 18.16
N GLU A 9 21.53 25.21 18.93
CA GLU A 9 20.84 26.46 18.61
C GLU A 9 21.44 27.13 17.37
N GLU A 10 22.78 27.19 17.28
CA GLU A 10 23.50 27.77 16.14
C GLU A 10 23.26 27.01 14.83
N LEU A 11 23.22 25.68 14.91
CA LEU A 11 22.94 24.84 13.75
C LEU A 11 21.44 24.68 13.48
N GLY A 12 20.53 25.23 14.31
CA GLY A 12 19.09 25.07 14.14
C GLY A 12 18.64 23.60 14.15
N VAL A 13 19.28 22.75 14.96
CA VAL A 13 18.95 21.32 15.09
C VAL A 13 18.66 20.97 16.55
N SER A 14 18.03 19.82 16.79
CA SER A 14 17.79 19.35 18.16
C SER A 14 19.10 19.02 18.89
N LYS A 15 19.14 19.17 20.22
CA LYS A 15 20.27 18.71 21.04
C LYS A 15 20.58 17.23 20.82
N GLN A 16 19.54 16.42 20.62
CA GLN A 16 19.68 14.99 20.36
C GLN A 16 20.44 14.71 19.06
N THR A 17 20.21 15.53 18.02
CA THR A 17 20.95 15.45 16.76
C THR A 17 22.45 15.64 16.98
N ILE A 18 22.84 16.60 17.82
CA ILE A 18 24.24 16.82 18.18
C ILE A 18 24.79 15.63 18.96
N PHE A 19 24.08 15.11 19.97
CA PHE A 19 24.50 13.92 20.72
C PHE A 19 24.65 12.67 19.85
N ASN A 20 23.79 12.48 18.86
CA ASN A 20 23.90 11.35 17.92
C ASN A 20 25.17 11.45 17.07
N ASN A 21 25.57 12.67 16.67
CA ASN A 21 26.81 12.89 15.93
C ASN A 21 28.04 12.72 16.82
N ILE A 22 28.00 13.21 18.06
CA ILE A 22 29.06 12.99 19.07
C ILE A 22 29.32 11.49 19.26
N LYS A 23 28.25 10.70 19.45
CA LYS A 23 28.34 9.23 19.57
C LYS A 23 28.91 8.56 18.33
N ARG A 24 28.54 9.02 17.14
CA ARG A 24 29.02 8.45 15.86
C ARG A 24 30.48 8.77 15.57
N LEU A 25 30.95 9.94 16.02
CA LEU A 25 32.32 10.41 15.83
C LEU A 25 33.23 10.01 17.00
N ASN A 26 32.72 9.28 18.00
CA ASN A 26 33.43 8.90 19.22
C ASN A 26 34.12 10.09 19.92
N ILE A 27 33.43 11.23 19.97
CA ILE A 27 33.94 12.47 20.57
C ILE A 27 33.67 12.46 22.08
N GLU A 28 34.67 12.83 22.87
CA GLU A 28 34.52 12.97 24.32
C GLU A 28 33.81 14.27 24.71
N THR A 29 32.96 14.19 25.75
CA THR A 29 32.27 15.37 26.29
C THR A 29 32.49 15.48 27.79
N ILE A 30 32.59 16.71 28.29
CA ILE A 30 32.60 17.02 29.73
C ILE A 30 31.20 17.43 30.14
N LYS A 31 30.73 16.95 31.29
CA LYS A 31 29.54 17.47 31.95
C LYS A 31 29.93 18.51 33.00
N GLN A 32 29.51 19.75 32.80
CA GLN A 32 29.67 20.84 33.78
C GLN A 32 28.29 21.48 34.01
N GLU A 33 27.91 21.67 35.28
CA GLU A 33 26.65 22.34 35.66
C GLU A 33 25.42 21.78 34.92
N ASN A 34 25.31 20.45 34.84
CA ASN A 34 24.26 19.74 34.11
C ASN A 34 24.19 19.98 32.59
N THR A 35 25.21 20.61 32.01
CA THR A 35 25.34 20.82 30.57
C THR A 35 26.55 20.08 30.02
N SER A 36 26.38 19.47 28.84
CA SER A 36 27.46 18.77 28.14
C SER A 36 28.22 19.74 27.24
N PHE A 37 29.54 19.66 27.28
CA PHE A 37 30.46 20.46 26.50
C PHE A 37 31.41 19.58 25.69
N ILE A 38 31.75 20.05 24.49
CA ILE A 38 32.76 19.45 23.61
C ILE A 38 34.05 20.24 23.81
N LYS A 39 35.14 19.58 24.22
CA LYS A 39 36.40 20.25 24.61
C LYS A 39 37.09 20.87 23.40
N GLU A 40 37.35 20.03 22.38
CA GLU A 40 38.16 20.36 21.22
C GLU A 40 37.35 21.08 20.15
N ASP A 41 37.94 22.12 19.57
CA ASP A 41 37.28 22.89 18.50
C ASP A 41 37.30 22.12 17.16
N THR A 42 38.30 21.27 16.94
CA THR A 42 38.37 20.30 15.82
C THR A 42 37.16 19.37 15.78
N ASP A 43 36.73 18.88 16.94
CA ASP A 43 35.58 17.99 17.07
C ASP A 43 34.26 18.72 16.87
N ILE A 44 34.19 20.00 17.26
CA ILE A 44 33.05 20.87 16.95
C ILE A 44 32.92 21.05 15.44
N GLU A 45 34.02 21.29 14.72
CA GLU A 45 34.03 21.42 13.26
C GLU A 45 33.57 20.15 12.56
N LYS A 46 34.06 18.97 12.96
CA LYS A 46 33.60 17.68 12.41
C LYS A 46 32.10 17.48 12.57
N ILE A 47 31.54 17.86 13.72
CA ILE A 47 30.09 17.78 13.97
C ILE A 47 29.35 18.75 13.05
N ILE A 48 29.82 20.00 12.92
CA ILE A 48 29.21 21.01 12.04
C ILE A 48 29.20 20.51 10.60
N GLN A 49 30.33 20.01 10.10
CA GLN A 49 30.45 19.48 8.75
C GLN A 49 29.43 18.37 8.49
N ARG A 50 29.39 17.35 9.36
CA ARG A 50 28.47 16.22 9.20
C ARG A 50 27.00 16.63 9.31
N VAL A 51 26.67 17.58 10.19
CA VAL A 51 25.30 18.11 10.30
C VAL A 51 24.91 18.84 9.02
N ASN A 52 25.80 19.68 8.48
CA ASN A 52 25.56 20.40 7.24
C ASN A 52 25.43 19.45 6.04
N GLU A 53 26.32 18.47 5.88
CA GLU A 53 26.22 17.42 4.85
C GLU A 53 24.87 16.69 4.89
N ASN A 54 24.40 16.33 6.08
CA ASN A 54 23.09 15.70 6.24
C ASN A 54 21.95 16.64 5.83
N LYS A 55 22.03 17.93 6.18
CA LYS A 55 21.05 18.92 5.73
C LYS A 55 21.01 19.03 4.21
N LYS A 56 22.17 19.05 3.54
CA LYS A 56 22.26 19.06 2.06
C LYS A 56 21.57 17.83 1.47
N LYS A 57 21.87 16.63 2.00
CA LYS A 57 21.32 15.37 1.53
C LYS A 57 19.78 15.34 1.55
N TYR A 58 19.18 15.95 2.56
CA TYR A 58 17.73 15.95 2.75
C TYR A 58 17.05 17.27 2.31
N GLY A 59 17.79 18.19 1.66
CA GLY A 59 17.24 19.45 1.15
C GLY A 59 16.88 20.49 2.23
N PHE A 60 17.41 20.37 3.45
CA PHE A 60 17.20 21.30 4.56
C PHE A 60 18.34 22.34 4.69
N GLU A 61 18.94 22.73 3.56
CA GLU A 61 20.08 23.65 3.56
C GLU A 61 19.65 25.01 4.10
N SER A 62 20.07 25.33 5.33
CA SER A 62 19.86 26.64 5.90
C SER A 62 20.91 27.58 5.32
N THR A 63 20.49 28.67 4.68
CA THR A 63 21.33 29.79 4.19
C THR A 63 21.97 30.59 5.34
N THR A 64 22.46 29.90 6.37
CA THR A 64 22.95 30.49 7.62
C THR A 64 24.34 31.10 7.49
N GLU A 65 25.14 30.70 6.49
CA GLU A 65 26.40 31.38 6.17
C GLU A 65 26.18 32.82 5.65
N ASP A 66 24.99 33.14 5.14
CA ASP A 66 24.65 34.51 4.74
C ASP A 66 24.21 35.41 5.91
N LYS A 67 23.94 34.86 7.11
CA LYS A 67 23.38 35.66 8.22
C LYS A 67 24.44 36.29 9.13
N GLN A 68 25.65 35.75 9.21
CA GLN A 68 26.72 36.31 10.08
C GLN A 68 27.77 37.15 9.34
N LYS A 69 27.81 37.11 8.00
CA LYS A 69 28.60 38.05 7.18
C LYS A 69 27.78 39.17 6.53
N LYS A 70 26.48 39.29 6.82
CA LYS A 70 25.67 40.45 6.44
C LYS A 70 25.39 41.33 7.64
N GLY A 71 26.39 42.13 8.02
CA GLY A 71 26.06 43.46 8.52
C GLY A 71 25.29 44.16 7.41
N SER A 72 23.99 44.39 7.65
CA SER A 72 23.15 45.30 6.87
C SER A 72 23.32 45.28 5.34
N ASP A 73 23.21 44.13 4.70
CA ASP A 73 22.78 44.14 3.29
C ASP A 73 21.27 44.03 3.27
N ASN A 74 20.64 45.15 3.67
CA ASN A 74 19.42 45.58 3.00
C ASN A 74 19.78 45.52 1.51
N ILE A 75 19.29 44.50 0.79
CA ILE A 75 19.62 44.32 -0.62
C ILE A 75 19.17 45.60 -1.28
N ASN A 76 20.13 46.46 -1.59
CA ASN A 76 19.84 47.67 -2.31
C ASN A 76 19.44 47.20 -3.70
N PHE A 77 18.12 47.11 -3.92
CA PHE A 77 17.54 46.82 -5.23
C PHE A 77 17.92 47.92 -6.24
N GLU A 78 18.49 49.01 -5.73
CA GLU A 78 18.84 50.26 -6.38
C GLU A 78 20.05 50.17 -7.33
N SER A 79 20.75 49.03 -7.45
CA SER A 79 21.92 48.94 -8.36
C SER A 79 22.06 47.64 -9.17
N LYS A 80 21.07 46.75 -9.19
CA LYS A 80 21.08 45.61 -10.12
C LYS A 80 20.45 46.03 -11.44
N SER A 81 21.12 45.74 -12.56
CA SER A 81 20.51 46.01 -13.87
C SER A 81 19.29 45.09 -14.06
N ASP A 82 18.27 45.59 -14.75
CA ASP A 82 17.05 44.83 -15.04
C ASP A 82 17.35 43.47 -15.69
N ALA A 83 18.42 43.39 -16.50
CA ALA A 83 18.90 42.16 -17.11
C ALA A 83 19.34 41.09 -16.08
N GLN A 84 20.07 41.49 -15.03
CA GLN A 84 20.50 40.58 -13.97
C GLN A 84 19.32 40.10 -13.11
N ILE A 85 18.33 40.97 -12.89
CA ILE A 85 17.09 40.60 -12.18
C ILE A 85 16.32 39.55 -13.00
N VAL A 86 16.17 39.76 -14.30
CA VAL A 86 15.51 38.80 -15.21
C VAL A 86 16.24 37.45 -15.23
N GLU A 87 17.57 37.45 -15.25
CA GLU A 87 18.36 36.21 -15.22
C GLU A 87 18.18 35.44 -13.91
N ILE A 88 18.21 36.13 -12.76
CA ILE A 88 17.95 35.52 -11.46
C ILE A 88 16.54 34.92 -11.41
N LEU A 89 15.54 35.64 -11.90
CA LEU A 89 14.15 35.16 -11.94
C LEU A 89 14.00 33.93 -12.86
N LYS A 90 14.66 33.90 -14.01
CA LYS A 90 14.68 32.72 -14.89
C LYS A 90 15.27 31.51 -14.19
N ASN A 91 16.43 31.66 -13.56
CA ASN A 91 17.05 30.57 -12.81
C ASN A 91 16.14 30.07 -11.68
N GLN A 92 15.44 30.98 -10.98
CA GLN A 92 14.46 30.60 -9.96
C GLN A 92 13.29 29.79 -10.55
N ILE A 93 12.73 30.22 -11.69
CA ILE A 93 11.67 29.49 -12.40
C ILE A 93 12.16 28.09 -12.79
N ASP A 94 13.37 27.98 -13.33
CA ASP A 94 13.94 26.68 -13.73
C ASP A 94 14.15 25.76 -12.52
N THR A 95 14.63 26.29 -11.39
CA THR A 95 14.75 25.48 -10.18
C THR A 95 13.40 25.00 -9.64
N LEU A 96 12.36 25.84 -9.71
CA LEU A 96 11.01 25.47 -9.27
C LEU A 96 10.40 24.43 -10.20
N ASN A 97 10.53 24.59 -11.51
CA ASN A 97 10.05 23.61 -12.50
C ASN A 97 10.71 22.24 -12.28
N ASN A 98 12.03 22.19 -12.08
CA ASN A 98 12.74 20.96 -11.75
C ASN A 98 12.26 20.31 -10.43
N GLN A 99 11.82 21.10 -9.46
CA GLN A 99 11.27 20.57 -8.21
C GLN A 99 9.86 20.00 -8.42
N ILE A 100 9.04 20.67 -9.21
CA ILE A 100 7.69 20.22 -9.58
C ILE A 100 7.78 18.89 -10.33
N GLU A 101 8.60 18.81 -11.38
CA GLU A 101 8.78 17.59 -12.18
C GLU A 101 9.24 16.39 -11.32
N LYS A 102 10.15 16.64 -10.36
CA LYS A 102 10.58 15.62 -9.40
C LYS A 102 9.46 15.17 -8.46
N GLN A 103 8.57 16.08 -8.05
CA GLN A 103 7.42 15.70 -7.23
C GLN A 103 6.39 14.92 -8.04
N GLU A 104 6.07 15.38 -9.24
CA GLU A 104 5.14 14.70 -10.16
C GLU A 104 5.62 13.28 -10.45
N SER A 105 6.90 13.10 -10.77
CA SER A 105 7.49 11.77 -11.00
C SER A 105 7.37 10.83 -9.77
N ARG A 106 7.54 11.37 -8.56
CA ARG A 106 7.36 10.59 -7.32
C ARG A 106 5.90 10.23 -7.07
N HIS A 107 4.98 11.14 -7.38
CA HIS A 107 3.56 10.87 -7.26
C HIS A 107 3.10 9.85 -8.29
N GLU A 108 3.55 9.95 -9.55
CA GLU A 108 3.18 9.02 -10.61
C GLU A 108 3.60 7.59 -10.28
N THR A 109 4.86 7.39 -9.90
CA THR A 109 5.35 6.05 -9.47
C THR A 109 4.56 5.46 -8.31
N THR A 110 4.13 6.29 -7.37
CA THR A 110 3.31 5.86 -6.22
C THR A 110 1.89 5.50 -6.66
N ILE A 111 1.29 6.29 -7.56
CA ILE A 111 -0.04 6.06 -8.09
C ILE A 111 -0.07 4.77 -8.93
N GLU A 112 0.92 4.57 -9.80
CA GLU A 112 1.06 3.34 -10.60
C GLU A 112 1.18 2.10 -9.71
N PHE A 113 1.98 2.18 -8.65
CA PHE A 113 2.10 1.09 -7.67
C PHE A 113 0.73 0.70 -7.08
N TYR A 114 -0.03 1.67 -6.58
CA TYR A 114 -1.35 1.41 -6.00
C TYR A 114 -2.37 0.95 -7.04
N ARG A 115 -2.32 1.47 -8.27
CA ARG A 115 -3.17 1.00 -9.38
C ARG A 115 -2.93 -0.49 -9.65
N LYS A 116 -1.67 -0.91 -9.71
CA LYS A 116 -1.31 -2.32 -9.93
C LYS A 116 -1.77 -3.21 -8.79
N GLU A 117 -1.52 -2.80 -7.53
CA GLU A 117 -1.97 -3.55 -6.36
C GLU A 117 -3.51 -3.71 -6.34
N LEU A 118 -4.24 -2.64 -6.68
CA LEU A 118 -5.69 -2.67 -6.77
C LEU A 118 -6.18 -3.63 -7.86
N GLN A 119 -5.53 -3.62 -9.03
CA GLN A 119 -5.85 -4.52 -10.13
C GLN A 119 -5.63 -5.99 -9.75
N GLU A 120 -4.52 -6.30 -9.09
CA GLU A 120 -4.21 -7.66 -8.61
C GLU A 120 -5.25 -8.14 -7.59
N ARG A 121 -5.63 -7.29 -6.64
CA ARG A 121 -6.67 -7.61 -5.65
C ARG A 121 -8.05 -7.82 -6.30
N SER A 122 -8.42 -6.99 -7.27
CA SER A 122 -9.68 -7.13 -8.01
C SER A 122 -9.74 -8.46 -8.78
N LYS A 123 -8.66 -8.83 -9.47
CA LYS A 123 -8.57 -10.12 -10.19
C LYS A 123 -8.64 -11.32 -9.23
N LEU A 124 -7.99 -11.23 -8.07
CA LEU A 124 -8.08 -12.28 -7.05
C LEU A 124 -9.51 -12.43 -6.53
N LEU A 125 -10.20 -11.32 -6.27
CA LEU A 125 -11.58 -11.32 -5.80
C LEU A 125 -12.51 -11.93 -6.85
N GLU A 126 -12.38 -11.55 -8.12
CA GLU A 126 -13.14 -12.11 -9.23
C GLU A 126 -12.94 -13.64 -9.32
N ASN A 127 -11.69 -14.11 -9.26
CA ASN A 127 -11.39 -15.54 -9.27
C ASN A 127 -12.06 -16.28 -8.11
N GLN A 128 -12.04 -15.71 -6.90
CA GLN A 128 -12.72 -16.31 -5.74
C GLN A 128 -14.24 -16.38 -5.95
N GLN A 129 -14.85 -15.35 -6.53
CA GLN A 129 -16.29 -15.35 -6.84
C GLN A 129 -16.64 -16.42 -7.87
N VAL A 130 -15.86 -16.53 -8.96
CA VAL A 130 -16.07 -17.56 -9.99
C VAL A 130 -15.95 -18.96 -9.38
N LEU A 131 -14.90 -19.22 -8.60
CA LEU A 131 -14.70 -20.52 -7.93
C LEU A 131 -15.82 -20.85 -6.94
N ALA A 132 -16.31 -19.87 -6.19
CA ALA A 132 -17.46 -20.05 -5.29
C ALA A 132 -18.74 -20.42 -6.07
N LEU A 133 -19.00 -19.75 -7.19
CA LEU A 133 -20.15 -20.05 -8.03
C LEU A 133 -20.05 -21.44 -8.68
N GLU A 134 -18.87 -21.82 -9.19
CA GLU A 134 -18.64 -23.14 -9.79
C GLU A 134 -18.74 -24.28 -8.76
N SER A 135 -18.15 -24.09 -7.58
CA SER A 135 -18.24 -25.07 -6.49
C SER A 135 -19.67 -25.23 -5.98
N ASN A 136 -20.43 -24.14 -5.81
CA ASN A 136 -21.85 -24.19 -5.46
C ASN A 136 -22.67 -24.95 -6.51
N LYS A 137 -22.44 -24.70 -7.81
CA LYS A 137 -23.09 -25.48 -8.89
C LYS A 137 -22.74 -26.96 -8.82
N LYS A 138 -21.50 -27.31 -8.46
CA LYS A 138 -21.06 -28.70 -8.31
C LYS A 138 -21.71 -29.36 -7.10
N ILE A 139 -21.80 -28.66 -5.97
CA ILE A 139 -22.47 -29.12 -4.75
C ILE A 139 -23.94 -29.44 -5.06
N GLN A 140 -24.66 -28.52 -5.70
CA GLN A 140 -26.06 -28.76 -6.10
C GLN A 140 -26.23 -30.00 -6.98
N LYS A 141 -25.30 -30.25 -7.92
CA LYS A 141 -25.35 -31.47 -8.75
C LYS A 141 -25.15 -32.74 -7.92
N LEU A 142 -24.22 -32.73 -6.97
CA LEU A 142 -23.93 -33.87 -6.09
C LEU A 142 -25.09 -34.12 -5.11
N GLU A 143 -25.66 -33.06 -4.54
CA GLU A 143 -26.84 -33.16 -3.67
C GLU A 143 -28.03 -33.79 -4.40
N ASN A 144 -28.29 -33.35 -5.64
CA ASN A 144 -29.33 -33.94 -6.48
C ASN A 144 -29.07 -35.41 -6.84
N GLN A 145 -27.80 -35.80 -7.02
CA GLN A 145 -27.44 -37.21 -7.26
C GLN A 145 -27.66 -38.05 -6.00
N LEU A 146 -27.20 -37.54 -4.84
CA LEU A 146 -27.37 -38.20 -3.55
C LEU A 146 -28.84 -38.39 -3.20
N GLU A 147 -29.69 -37.39 -3.46
CA GLU A 147 -31.13 -37.49 -3.21
C GLU A 147 -31.80 -38.53 -4.12
N LYS A 148 -31.40 -38.59 -5.40
CA LYS A 148 -31.85 -39.65 -6.31
C LYS A 148 -31.42 -41.04 -5.84
N GLU A 149 -30.18 -41.20 -5.39
CA GLU A 149 -29.68 -42.48 -4.86
C GLU A 149 -30.43 -42.91 -3.60
N LYS A 150 -30.73 -41.98 -2.68
CA LYS A 150 -31.58 -42.28 -1.51
C LYS A 150 -32.96 -42.77 -1.92
N HIS A 151 -33.62 -42.08 -2.86
CA HIS A 151 -34.92 -42.49 -3.36
C HIS A 151 -34.88 -43.83 -4.11
N LEU A 152 -33.76 -44.18 -4.77
CA LEU A 152 -33.61 -45.42 -5.54
C LEU A 152 -33.21 -46.63 -4.67
N ASN A 153 -32.36 -46.45 -3.65
CA ASN A 153 -31.89 -47.51 -2.75
C ASN A 153 -32.84 -47.81 -1.59
N TYR A 154 -33.82 -46.94 -1.35
CA TYR A 154 -34.92 -47.21 -0.43
C TYR A 154 -36.22 -46.75 -1.10
N PRO A 155 -36.83 -47.56 -1.99
CA PRO A 155 -38.24 -47.38 -2.28
C PRO A 155 -38.96 -47.63 -0.95
N PHE A 156 -39.28 -46.55 -0.24
CA PHE A 156 -40.20 -46.64 0.89
C PHE A 156 -41.53 -47.08 0.29
N ASP A 157 -41.80 -48.38 0.38
CA ASP A 157 -43.05 -49.00 -0.02
C ASP A 157 -44.17 -48.41 0.84
N THR A 158 -44.73 -47.26 0.43
CA THR A 158 -45.92 -46.68 1.06
C THR A 158 -47.19 -47.46 0.71
N SER A 159 -47.11 -48.56 -0.05
CA SER A 159 -48.29 -49.27 -0.54
C SER A 159 -48.92 -50.28 0.44
N THR A 160 -48.32 -50.55 1.60
CA THR A 160 -48.89 -51.52 2.58
C THR A 160 -48.87 -51.11 4.04
N ASN A 161 -48.91 -49.80 4.36
CA ASN A 161 -49.24 -49.36 5.72
C ASN A 161 -50.29 -48.25 5.74
N THR A 162 -51.55 -48.63 5.53
CA THR A 162 -52.67 -48.07 6.30
C THR A 162 -52.52 -48.52 7.76
N ARG A 163 -51.52 -48.00 8.46
CA ARG A 163 -51.47 -48.05 9.93
C ARG A 163 -51.38 -46.62 10.42
N GLN A 164 -52.47 -46.25 11.09
CA GLN A 164 -52.73 -45.03 11.83
C GLN A 164 -51.49 -44.17 12.09
N ASN A 165 -51.59 -42.93 11.64
CA ASN A 165 -50.90 -41.78 12.21
C ASN A 165 -50.66 -41.97 13.72
N VAL A 166 -49.39 -42.14 14.12
CA VAL A 166 -48.94 -42.16 15.51
C VAL A 166 -48.23 -40.84 15.84
N ASP A 167 -48.84 -39.70 15.50
CA ASP A 167 -48.47 -38.39 16.08
C ASP A 167 -48.90 -38.25 17.55
N ALA A 168 -49.36 -39.33 18.21
CA ALA A 168 -49.98 -39.26 19.52
C ALA A 168 -49.17 -39.83 20.70
N GLN A 169 -47.95 -40.37 20.52
CA GLN A 169 -47.28 -41.11 21.60
C GLN A 169 -45.83 -40.76 21.98
N GLU A 170 -45.20 -39.74 21.42
CA GLU A 170 -43.88 -39.28 21.92
C GLU A 170 -43.93 -38.11 22.93
N LYS A 171 -45.10 -37.76 23.47
CA LYS A 171 -45.25 -36.58 24.35
C LYS A 171 -45.01 -36.83 25.86
N THR A 172 -44.46 -37.96 26.29
CA THR A 172 -44.36 -38.24 27.74
C THR A 172 -43.06 -38.93 28.17
N TYR A 173 -41.89 -38.28 28.00
CA TYR A 173 -40.75 -38.47 28.92
C TYR A 173 -39.95 -37.16 29.10
N THR A 174 -40.38 -36.37 30.08
CA THR A 174 -39.57 -35.67 31.11
C THR A 174 -38.23 -34.97 30.75
N THR A 175 -38.31 -33.63 30.76
CA THR A 175 -37.52 -32.65 31.56
C THR A 175 -36.01 -32.48 31.35
N ASN A 176 -35.61 -31.38 30.67
CA ASN A 176 -35.20 -30.12 31.33
C ASN A 176 -35.08 -28.95 30.32
N PRO A 177 -35.62 -27.75 30.59
CA PRO A 177 -35.54 -26.62 29.67
C PRO A 177 -34.25 -25.82 29.87
N VAL A 178 -33.34 -25.84 28.90
CA VAL A 178 -32.32 -24.80 28.77
C VAL A 178 -32.85 -23.74 27.83
N ASN A 179 -33.16 -22.60 28.43
CA ASN A 179 -33.57 -21.35 27.81
C ASN A 179 -32.51 -20.85 26.82
N ILE A 180 -32.84 -20.85 25.52
CA ILE A 180 -32.22 -19.95 24.55
C ILE A 180 -33.36 -19.34 23.73
N ASN A 181 -33.85 -18.19 24.18
CA ASN A 181 -34.60 -17.27 23.33
C ASN A 181 -33.74 -16.92 22.12
N ARG A 182 -34.17 -17.33 20.93
CA ARG A 182 -33.83 -16.64 19.69
C ARG A 182 -35.04 -16.72 18.76
N ASP A 183 -35.76 -15.62 18.73
CA ASP A 183 -36.96 -15.39 17.93
C ASP A 183 -36.70 -15.78 16.47
N GLN A 184 -37.44 -16.79 16.01
CA GLN A 184 -37.69 -17.02 14.59
C GLN A 184 -38.84 -16.09 14.22
N GLU A 185 -38.51 -14.95 13.62
CA GLU A 185 -39.50 -14.15 12.92
C GLU A 185 -39.67 -14.76 11.51
N GLU A 186 -40.90 -15.20 11.26
CA GLU A 186 -41.38 -15.75 9.99
C GLU A 186 -41.05 -14.80 8.82
N THR A 187 -40.13 -15.20 7.93
CA THR A 187 -39.99 -14.55 6.63
C THR A 187 -41.18 -14.96 5.76
N LYS A 188 -42.20 -14.11 5.74
CA LYS A 188 -43.23 -14.08 4.71
C LYS A 188 -42.55 -13.82 3.37
N GLU A 189 -42.74 -14.72 2.42
CA GLU A 189 -42.34 -14.58 1.02
C GLU A 189 -43.09 -13.37 0.43
N THR A 190 -42.42 -12.22 0.32
CA THR A 190 -42.86 -11.15 -0.57
C THR A 190 -42.25 -11.39 -1.94
N GLU A 191 -43.12 -11.70 -2.89
CA GLU A 191 -42.89 -11.74 -4.33
C GLU A 191 -42.31 -10.38 -4.81
N ILE A 192 -40.98 -10.32 -4.99
CA ILE A 192 -40.31 -9.17 -5.60
C ILE A 192 -40.33 -9.41 -7.11
N GLN A 193 -41.24 -8.73 -7.82
CA GLN A 193 -41.21 -8.68 -9.28
C GLN A 193 -39.96 -7.93 -9.75
N TYR A 194 -39.05 -8.65 -10.44
CA TYR A 194 -37.98 -8.02 -11.20
C TYR A 194 -38.58 -7.44 -12.47
N LYS A 195 -38.61 -6.12 -12.56
CA LYS A 195 -38.98 -5.40 -13.78
C LYS A 195 -37.76 -5.40 -14.69
N ASP A 196 -37.85 -6.12 -15.81
CA ASP A 196 -36.86 -6.12 -16.88
C ASP A 196 -36.49 -4.69 -17.27
N ILE A 197 -35.23 -4.31 -17.04
CA ILE A 197 -34.65 -3.12 -17.68
C ILE A 197 -34.19 -3.58 -19.06
N SER A 198 -35.12 -3.49 -20.00
CA SER A 198 -34.86 -3.61 -21.43
C SER A 198 -33.76 -2.63 -21.83
N GLY A 199 -32.72 -3.16 -22.48
CA GLY A 199 -31.65 -2.37 -23.08
C GLY A 199 -32.24 -1.34 -24.05
N SER A 200 -31.91 -0.08 -23.81
CA SER A 200 -32.18 1.00 -24.74
C SER A 200 -31.24 0.86 -25.94
N GLN A 201 -31.83 0.52 -27.08
CA GLN A 201 -31.26 0.82 -28.39
C GLN A 201 -31.21 2.34 -28.57
N SER A 202 -30.08 2.84 -29.05
CA SER A 202 -30.02 4.11 -29.78
C SER A 202 -29.07 3.90 -30.96
N ASP A 203 -29.66 3.77 -32.14
CA ASP A 203 -28.99 3.88 -33.43
C ASP A 203 -28.74 5.36 -33.78
N GLU A 204 -27.90 5.55 -34.82
CA GLU A 204 -27.54 6.79 -35.54
C GLU A 204 -26.27 7.48 -34.99
N SER A 205 -25.14 7.58 -35.70
CA SER A 205 -24.90 7.81 -37.13
C SER A 205 -23.51 7.34 -37.56
N THR A 206 -23.45 6.75 -38.76
CA THR A 206 -22.31 6.54 -39.68
C THR A 206 -21.32 7.70 -39.79
N GLN A 207 -20.01 7.42 -39.96
CA GLN A 207 -19.16 7.84 -41.09
C GLN A 207 -17.71 7.30 -41.01
N GLY A 208 -17.28 6.54 -42.05
CA GLY A 208 -15.89 6.29 -42.53
C GLY A 208 -14.90 5.63 -41.57
N GLU A 209 -14.13 4.59 -41.90
CA GLU A 209 -13.39 4.29 -43.12
C GLU A 209 -13.05 2.78 -43.14
N GLU A 210 -13.03 2.19 -44.33
CA GLU A 210 -12.62 0.81 -44.59
C GLU A 210 -11.12 0.60 -44.37
N ALA A 211 -10.71 -0.49 -43.72
CA ALA A 211 -9.53 -1.26 -44.13
C ALA A 211 -9.62 -2.71 -43.65
N LYS A 212 -9.51 -3.61 -44.63
CA LYS A 212 -9.77 -5.06 -44.61
C LYS A 212 -8.63 -5.90 -43.97
N ARG A 213 -9.00 -7.16 -43.67
CA ARG A 213 -8.20 -8.42 -43.63
C ARG A 213 -7.44 -8.70 -42.32
N GLU A 214 -7.25 -9.93 -41.84
CA GLU A 214 -7.68 -11.31 -42.15
C GLU A 214 -7.36 -12.13 -40.88
N ASP A 215 -8.14 -13.16 -40.59
CA ASP A 215 -7.85 -14.18 -39.58
C ASP A 215 -6.62 -15.02 -39.95
N VAL A 216 -5.87 -15.51 -38.92
CA VAL A 216 -5.32 -16.89 -38.72
C VAL A 216 -4.02 -16.87 -37.89
N PRO A 217 -3.73 -17.89 -37.04
CA PRO A 217 -2.99 -17.76 -35.79
C PRO A 217 -1.56 -18.36 -35.78
N ALA A 218 -0.87 -18.14 -34.66
CA ALA A 218 0.20 -18.92 -34.02
C ALA A 218 1.46 -19.29 -34.83
N ASN A 219 2.62 -18.88 -34.31
CA ASN A 219 3.78 -19.78 -34.21
C ASN A 219 4.70 -19.35 -33.06
N LEU A 220 4.98 -20.33 -32.19
CA LEU A 220 6.14 -20.35 -31.31
C LEU A 220 7.40 -20.47 -32.18
N ASN A 221 8.50 -19.86 -31.75
CA ASN A 221 9.78 -20.55 -31.71
C ASN A 221 10.74 -19.83 -30.75
N ASP A 222 11.27 -20.65 -29.86
CA ASP A 222 12.40 -20.39 -28.98
C ASP A 222 13.65 -20.01 -29.78
N ASN A 223 14.52 -19.22 -29.16
CA ASN A 223 15.96 -19.44 -29.24
C ASN A 223 16.66 -18.80 -28.04
N ASP A 224 17.31 -19.68 -27.28
CA ASP A 224 18.28 -19.44 -26.22
C ASP A 224 19.38 -18.45 -26.63
N SER A 225 19.83 -17.67 -25.66
CA SER A 225 21.25 -17.36 -25.53
C SER A 225 21.61 -17.25 -24.05
N ASP A 226 22.38 -18.24 -23.60
CA ASP A 226 23.07 -18.30 -22.32
C ASP A 226 23.92 -17.06 -22.05
N ILE A 227 23.75 -16.46 -20.87
CA ILE A 227 24.79 -15.67 -20.21
C ILE A 227 24.86 -16.14 -18.76
N GLU A 228 25.89 -16.93 -18.46
CA GLU A 228 26.34 -17.24 -17.10
C GLU A 228 26.80 -15.96 -16.39
N GLU A 229 26.17 -15.61 -15.27
CA GLU A 229 26.75 -14.66 -14.30
C GLU A 229 26.62 -15.21 -12.88
N LYS A 230 27.74 -15.80 -12.43
CA LYS A 230 28.21 -16.03 -11.05
C LYS A 230 27.18 -15.85 -9.92
N SER A 231 26.76 -16.97 -9.36
CA SER A 231 26.14 -17.04 -8.03
C SER A 231 27.15 -16.71 -6.94
N GLU A 232 27.15 -15.47 -6.45
CA GLU A 232 27.57 -15.19 -5.07
C GLU A 232 26.45 -15.66 -4.13
N GLU A 233 26.73 -16.74 -3.41
CA GLU A 233 25.91 -17.32 -2.37
C GLU A 233 25.73 -16.30 -1.23
N THR A 234 24.67 -15.51 -1.29
CA THR A 234 24.26 -14.64 -0.19
C THR A 234 23.24 -15.37 0.66
N GLU A 235 23.56 -15.54 1.94
CA GLU A 235 22.66 -16.16 2.92
C GLU A 235 21.26 -15.53 2.88
N PRO A 236 20.17 -16.32 2.94
CA PRO A 236 18.83 -15.80 2.80
C PRO A 236 18.52 -14.86 3.97
N LYS A 237 18.28 -13.58 3.66
CA LYS A 237 17.89 -12.57 4.65
C LYS A 237 16.57 -12.98 5.29
N LYS A 238 16.67 -13.42 6.55
CA LYS A 238 15.55 -13.73 7.45
C LYS A 238 14.47 -12.64 7.35
N GLY A 239 13.31 -13.01 6.79
CA GLY A 239 12.19 -12.11 6.55
C GLY A 239 11.59 -11.57 7.85
N PHE A 240 10.83 -10.48 7.76
CA PHE A 240 10.21 -9.77 8.88
C PHE A 240 9.52 -10.71 9.90
N TRP A 241 8.86 -11.76 9.42
CA TRP A 241 8.16 -12.76 10.23
C TRP A 241 9.09 -13.68 11.05
N SER A 242 10.26 -14.02 10.51
CA SER A 242 11.25 -14.85 11.23
C SER A 242 11.90 -14.13 12.41
N ARG A 243 11.85 -12.79 12.43
CA ARG A 243 12.25 -11.97 13.60
C ARG A 243 11.18 -11.90 14.68
N LEU A 244 9.90 -12.02 14.31
CA LEU A 244 8.79 -11.85 15.25
C LEU A 244 8.44 -13.15 15.98
N PHE A 245 8.55 -14.29 15.30
CA PHE A 245 8.15 -15.58 15.85
C PHE A 245 9.28 -16.56 16.09
N GLY A 246 10.50 -16.25 15.63
CA GLY A 246 11.70 -17.05 15.87
C GLY A 246 11.65 -18.45 15.23
N SER A 247 12.81 -18.92 14.79
CA SER A 247 13.12 -20.35 14.69
C SER A 247 14.17 -20.65 15.74
#